data_AF-A4WNC3-F1
#
_entry.id   AF-A4WNC3-F1
#
_cell.length_a   1.000
_cell.length_b   1.000
_cell.length_c   1.000
_cell.angle_alpha   90.00
_cell.angle_beta   90.00
_cell.angle_gamma   90.00
#
_symmetry.space_group_name_H-M   'P 1'
#
loop_
_entity.id
_entity.type
_entity.pdbx_description
1 polymer ?
#
loop_
_entity_poly.entity_id
_entity_poly.type
_entity_poly.pdbx_seq_one_letter_code
_entity_poly.pdbx_strand_id
1 'polypeptide(L)' 'MMLTAVGNIIDMLLRRQESITSDDVKALLKRANINISDTDLVKILITLEIYKKIYVKKAKKEGRDVFQISRRR' A
#
# COMPACT_ATOMS: atom_id res chain seq x y z
N MET A 1 14.77 3.23 3.28
CA MET A 1 14.29 4.28 2.35
C MET A 1 12.95 3.90 1.70
N MET A 2 12.82 2.73 1.06
CA MET A 2 11.55 2.32 0.41
C MET A 2 10.36 2.18 1.36
N LEU A 3 10.54 1.59 2.55
CA LEU A 3 9.47 1.48 3.57
C LEU A 3 8.87 2.85 3.92
N THR A 4 9.72 3.87 4.11
CA THR A 4 9.30 5.23 4.44
C THR A 4 8.57 5.90 3.28
N ALA A 5 9.05 5.74 2.05
CA ALA A 5 8.40 6.30 0.87
C ALA A 5 6.99 5.73 0.65
N VAL A 6 6.87 4.39 0.74
CA VAL A 6 5.57 3.71 0.63
C VAL A 6 4.64 4.10 1.78
N GLY A 7 5.17 4.17 3.02
CA GLY A 7 4.41 4.61 4.19
C GLY A 7 3.84 6.02 4.03
N ASN A 8 4.63 6.97 3.53
CA ASN A 8 4.20 8.35 3.28
C ASN A 8 3.11 8.42 2.20
N ILE A 9 3.25 7.64 1.12
CA ILE A 9 2.23 7.56 0.06
C ILE A 9 0.92 7.00 0.61
N ILE A 10 0.99 5.93 1.41
CA ILE A 10 -0.18 5.33 2.05
C ILE A 10 -0.86 6.33 2.98
N ASP A 11 -0.13 7.04 3.85
CA ASP A 11 -0.75 8.04 4.72
C ASP A 11 -1.39 9.17 3.90
N MET A 12 -0.70 9.68 2.87
CA MET A 12 -1.24 10.72 2.00
C MET A 12 -2.55 10.29 1.33
N LEU A 13 -2.62 9.07 0.82
CA LEU A 13 -3.81 8.51 0.20
C LEU A 13 -4.94 8.32 1.21
N LEU A 14 -4.64 7.74 2.38
CA LEU A 14 -5.61 7.48 3.44
C LEU A 14 -6.11 8.76 4.15
N ARG A 15 -5.45 9.91 3.98
CA ARG A 15 -6.00 11.21 4.41
C ARG A 15 -7.23 11.63 3.60
N ARG A 16 -7.38 11.11 2.38
CA ARG A 16 -8.45 11.49 1.45
C ARG A 16 -9.50 10.39 1.29
N GLN A 17 -9.17 9.16 1.67
CA GLN A 17 -10.01 7.98 1.46
C GLN A 17 -9.95 7.08 2.70
N GLU A 18 -11.07 6.47 3.07
CA GLU A 18 -11.12 5.54 4.21
C GLU A 18 -10.29 4.27 3.98
N SER A 19 -10.25 3.80 2.75
CA SER A 19 -9.43 2.67 2.31
C SER A 19 -8.93 2.89 0.88
N ILE A 20 -7.77 2.32 0.58
CA ILE A 20 -7.12 2.35 -0.74
C ILE A 20 -6.72 0.93 -1.15
N THR A 21 -6.21 0.77 -2.38
CA THR A 21 -5.69 -0.51 -2.86
C THR A 21 -4.18 -0.46 -3.11
N SER A 22 -3.54 -1.63 -3.17
CA SER A 22 -2.14 -1.75 -3.58
C SER A 22 -1.87 -1.18 -4.98
N ASP A 23 -2.88 -1.18 -5.86
CA ASP A 23 -2.76 -0.60 -7.20
C ASP A 23 -2.71 0.94 -7.15
N ASP A 24 -3.47 1.57 -6.24
CA ASP A 24 -3.40 3.02 -6.02
C ASP A 24 -2.01 3.44 -5.54
N VAL A 25 -1.42 2.64 -4.65
CA VAL A 25 -0.04 2.84 -4.15
C VAL A 25 0.96 2.68 -5.30
N LYS A 26 0.86 1.63 -6.11
CA LYS A 26 1.73 1.42 -7.29
C LYS A 26 1.60 2.56 -8.30
N ALA A 27 0.39 3.05 -8.55
CA ALA A 27 0.14 4.14 -9.49
C ALA A 27 0.87 5.42 -9.06
N LEU A 28 0.86 5.74 -7.76
CA LEU A 28 1.59 6.89 -7.24
C LEU A 28 3.12 6.68 -7.23
N LEU A 29 3.60 5.50 -6.84
CA LEU A 29 5.03 5.18 -6.91
C LEU A 29 5.57 5.34 -8.33
N LYS A 30 4.84 4.84 -9.34
CA LYS A 30 5.18 4.99 -10.75
C LYS A 30 5.24 6.46 -11.18
N ARG A 31 4.28 7.29 -10.74
CA ARG A 31 4.30 8.75 -11.00
C ARG A 31 5.50 9.46 -10.37
N ALA A 32 6.00 8.94 -9.25
CA ALA A 32 7.20 9.43 -8.58
C ALA A 32 8.51 8.84 -9.16
N ASN A 33 8.45 8.11 -10.28
CA ASN A 33 9.58 7.37 -10.86
C ASN A 33 10.22 6.34 -9.91
N ILE A 34 9.45 5.84 -8.94
CA ILE A 34 9.88 4.78 -8.03
C ILE A 34 9.38 3.45 -8.59
N ASN A 35 10.30 2.63 -9.09
CA ASN A 35 9.98 1.29 -9.55
C ASN A 35 10.09 0.30 -8.39
N ILE A 36 9.06 -0.53 -8.19
CA ILE A 36 9.02 -1.54 -7.14
C ILE A 36 8.45 -2.84 -7.70
N SER A 37 9.00 -3.97 -7.28
CA SER A 37 8.40 -5.27 -7.58
C SER A 37 7.14 -5.50 -6.75
N ASP A 38 6.22 -6.30 -7.26
CA ASP A 38 5.00 -6.67 -6.54
C ASP A 38 5.33 -7.38 -5.22
N THR A 39 6.34 -8.26 -5.24
CA THR A 39 6.81 -8.98 -4.05
C THR A 39 7.33 -8.03 -2.98
N ASP A 40 8.10 -7.00 -3.37
CA ASP A 40 8.63 -6.03 -2.40
C ASP A 40 7.56 -5.11 -1.85
N LEU A 41 6.57 -4.72 -2.68
CA LEU A 41 5.41 -3.98 -2.19
C LEU A 41 4.65 -4.79 -1.14
N VAL A 42 4.40 -6.07 -1.41
CA VAL A 42 3.72 -6.96 -0.46
C VAL A 42 4.50 -7.08 0.85
N LYS A 43 5.83 -7.31 0.80
CA LYS A 43 6.68 -7.33 2.00
C LYS A 43 6.55 -6.04 2.80
N ILE A 44 6.55 -4.88 2.13
CA ILE A 44 6.40 -3.58 2.77
C ILE A 44 5.02 -3.43 3.42
N LEU A 45 3.94 -3.78 2.73
CA LEU A 45 2.58 -3.70 3.27
C LEU A 45 2.43 -4.57 4.53
N ILE A 46 2.93 -5.81 4.48
CA ILE A 46 2.94 -6.73 5.63
C ILE A 46 3.79 -6.16 6.76
N THR A 47 4.95 -5.59 6.46
CA THR A 47 5.83 -4.96 7.47
C THR A 47 5.10 -3.81 8.20
N LEU A 48 4.40 -2.95 7.46
CA LEU A 48 3.63 -1.85 8.04
C LEU A 48 2.43 -2.34 8.87
N GLU A 49 1.81 -3.45 8.49
CA GLU A 49 0.76 -4.10 9.27
C GLU A 49 1.29 -4.70 10.59
N ILE A 50 2.43 -5.39 10.54
CA ILE A 50 3.13 -5.92 11.73
C ILE A 50 3.46 -4.81 12.71
N TYR A 51 3.96 -3.66 12.20
CA TYR A 51 4.21 -2.47 13.01
C TYR A 51 2.96 -1.69 13.42
N LYS A 52 1.77 -2.25 13.17
CA LYS A 52 0.48 -1.68 13.54
C LYS A 52 0.21 -0.28 12.98
N LYS A 53 0.80 0.04 11.82
CA LYS A 53 0.57 1.32 11.14
C LYS A 53 -0.69 1.32 10.27
N ILE A 54 -1.02 0.17 9.70
CA ILE A 54 -2.18 -0.02 8.80
C ILE A 54 -2.83 -1.39 9.05
N TYR A 55 -4.00 -1.58 8.46
CA TYR A 55 -4.58 -2.90 8.21
C TYR A 55 -4.45 -3.25 6.74
N VAL A 56 -4.14 -4.52 6.45
CA VAL A 56 -4.04 -5.03 5.07
C VAL A 56 -4.96 -6.23 4.93
N LYS A 57 -5.89 -6.16 3.98
CA LYS A 57 -6.81 -7.25 3.66
C LYS A 57 -6.59 -7.68 2.23
N LYS A 58 -6.41 -8.98 2.01
CA LYS A 58 -6.37 -9.54 0.66
C LYS A 58 -7.76 -9.44 0.03
N ALA A 59 -7.82 -8.87 -1.16
CA ALA A 59 -9.00 -8.72 -2.00
C ALA A 59 -8.73 -9.35 -3.37
N LYS A 60 -9.79 -9.79 -4.05
CA LYS A 60 -9.70 -10.22 -5.45
C LYS A 60 -10.35 -9.17 -6.31
N LYS A 61 -9.61 -8.67 -7.30
CA LYS A 61 -10.14 -7.76 -8.31
C LYS A 61 -9.77 -8.31 -9.68
N GLU A 62 -10.77 -8.60 -10.50
CA GLU A 62 -10.59 -9.10 -11.89
C GLU A 62 -9.66 -10.32 -12.00
N GLY A 63 -9.75 -11.26 -11.04
CA GLY A 63 -8.92 -12.46 -11.01
C GLY A 63 -7.47 -12.25 -10.55
N ARG A 64 -7.10 -11.02 -10.16
CA ARG A 64 -5.79 -10.69 -9.58
C ARG A 64 -5.87 -10.49 -8.07
N ASP A 65 -4.78 -10.85 -7.39
CA ASP A 65 -4.59 -10.57 -5.98
C ASP A 65 -4.28 -9.08 -5.77
N VAL A 66 -5.19 -8.37 -5.12
CA VAL A 66 -5.04 -6.95 -4.76
C VAL A 66 -5.15 -6.82 -3.25
N PHE A 67 -4.44 -5.87 -2.65
CA PHE A 67 -4.52 -5.64 -1.21
C PHE A 67 -5.30 -4.39 -0.93
N GLN A 68 -6.38 -4.50 -0.15
CA GLN A 68 -7.07 -3.36 0.42
C GLN A 68 -6.35 -2.92 1.68
N ILE A 69 -6.07 -1.62 1.79
CA ILE A 69 -5.30 -1.01 2.85
C ILE A 69 -6.19 0.03 3.53
N SER A 70 -6.24 0.01 4.86
CA SER A 70 -7.00 0.99 5.65
C SER A 70 -6.22 1.46 6.87
N ARG A 71 -6.68 2.57 7.45
CA ARG A 71 -6.07 3.13 8.66
C ARG A 71 -6.29 2.22 9.86
N ARG A 72 -5.27 2.17 10.71
CA ARG A 72 -5.40 1.65 12.07
C ARG A 72 -5.91 2.79 12.97
N ARG A 73 -6.94 2.54 13.78
CA ARG A 73 -7.39 3.48 14.82
C ARG A 73 -6.46 3.43 16.02
#